data_AF-A0A2I0VTA1-F1
#
_entry.id   AF-A0A2I0VTA1-F1
#
_cell.length_a   1.000
_cell.length_b   1.000
_cell.length_c   1.000
_cell.angle_alpha   90.00
_cell.angle_beta   90.00
_cell.angle_gamma   90.00
#
_symmetry.space_group_name_H-M   'P 1'
#
loop_
_entity.id
_entity.type
_entity.pdbx_description
1 polymer ?
#
loop_
_entity_poly.entity_id
_entity_poly.type
_entity_poly.pdbx_seq_one_letter_code
_entity_poly.pdbx_strand_id
1 'polypeptide(L)'
;MEAKLKKLRDGVILVKPEEKKVIEQTFSEKMNHWRKRKRIFKDLWDAITENSPKDAKEFKEELGLEYDEDVGVSLQSYSELMNANKKRRTAQ
;
A
#
# COMPACT_ATOMS: atom_id res chain seq x y z
N MET A 1 8.63 -31.98 27.63
CA MET A 1 9.31 -30.80 27.04
C MET A 1 9.52 -30.97 25.53
N GLU A 2 9.81 -32.19 25.05
CA GLU A 2 10.00 -32.51 23.62
C GLU A 2 8.78 -32.27 22.73
N ALA A 3 7.55 -32.50 23.20
CA ALA A 3 6.34 -32.29 22.40
C ALA A 3 6.11 -30.81 21.98
N LYS A 4 6.52 -29.86 22.82
CA LYS A 4 6.48 -28.42 22.50
C LYS A 4 7.60 -28.03 21.54
N LEU A 5 8.79 -28.61 21.74
CA LEU A 5 9.94 -28.44 20.85
C LEU A 5 9.69 -29.03 19.46
N LYS A 6 8.96 -30.14 19.35
CA LYS A 6 8.58 -30.75 18.07
C LYS A 6 7.67 -29.82 17.26
N LYS A 7 6.67 -29.18 17.88
CA LYS A 7 5.82 -28.17 17.19
C LYS A 7 6.60 -26.94 16.71
N LEU A 8 7.64 -26.54 17.44
CA LEU A 8 8.55 -25.45 17.03
C LEU A 8 9.52 -25.89 15.91
N ARG A 9 10.04 -27.13 15.98
CA ARG A 9 10.98 -27.71 15.00
C ARG A 9 10.31 -28.13 13.70
N ASP A 10 9.06 -28.58 13.76
CA ASP A 10 8.22 -28.90 12.60
C ASP A 10 7.80 -27.62 11.85
N GLY A 11 8.18 -26.44 12.38
CA GLY A 11 8.14 -25.16 11.67
C GLY A 11 6.85 -25.02 10.91
N VAL A 12 5.71 -24.99 11.61
CA VAL A 12 4.39 -24.99 10.98
C VAL A 12 4.36 -23.91 9.89
N ILE A 13 4.48 -24.34 8.65
CA ILE A 13 4.31 -23.50 7.48
C ILE A 13 2.80 -23.23 7.43
N LEU A 14 2.35 -22.24 8.21
CA LEU A 14 0.94 -21.88 8.37
C LEU A 14 0.32 -21.37 7.06
N VAL A 15 1.16 -20.96 6.11
CA VAL A 15 0.75 -20.42 4.80
C VAL A 15 1.55 -21.09 3.72
N LYS A 16 0.87 -21.67 2.73
CA LYS A 16 1.55 -22.34 1.62
C LYS A 16 2.41 -21.33 0.84
N PRO A 17 3.58 -21.72 0.31
CA PRO A 17 4.42 -20.82 -0.48
C PRO A 17 3.70 -20.18 -1.66
N GLU A 18 2.77 -20.90 -2.30
CA GLU A 18 1.95 -20.39 -3.41
C GLU A 18 0.99 -19.30 -2.95
N GLU A 19 0.27 -19.52 -1.85
CA GLU A 19 -0.65 -18.55 -1.27
C GLU A 19 0.10 -17.27 -0.87
N LYS A 20 1.29 -17.41 -0.27
CA LYS A 20 2.16 -16.27 0.04
C LYS A 20 2.56 -15.49 -1.21
N LYS A 21 2.92 -16.17 -2.31
CA LYS A 21 3.29 -15.53 -3.57
C LYS A 21 2.12 -14.75 -4.18
N VAL A 22 0.92 -15.33 -4.17
CA VAL A 22 -0.31 -14.67 -4.66
C VAL A 22 -0.61 -13.41 -3.85
N ILE A 23 -0.49 -13.47 -2.52
CA ILE A 23 -0.72 -12.32 -1.64
C ILE A 23 0.30 -11.21 -1.92
N GLU A 24 1.59 -11.55 -2.02
CA GLU A 24 2.65 -10.58 -2.32
C GLU A 24 2.44 -9.91 -3.69
N GLN A 25 2.06 -10.69 -4.70
CA GLN A 25 1.78 -10.17 -6.04
C GLN A 25 0.55 -9.25 -6.03
N THR A 26 -0.55 -9.70 -5.43
CA THR A 26 -1.78 -8.90 -5.32
C THR A 26 -1.49 -7.59 -4.60
N PHE A 27 -0.76 -7.63 -3.48
CA PHE A 27 -0.39 -6.44 -2.73
C PHE A 27 0.44 -5.46 -3.59
N SER A 28 1.45 -5.97 -4.29
CA SER A 28 2.28 -5.17 -5.22
C SER A 28 1.43 -4.49 -6.30
N GLU A 29 0.52 -5.24 -6.92
CA GLU A 29 -0.39 -4.74 -7.96
C GLU A 29 -1.31 -3.63 -7.42
N LYS A 30 -1.94 -3.84 -6.25
CA LYS A 30 -2.80 -2.82 -5.62
C LYS A 30 -2.01 -1.56 -5.25
N MET A 31 -0.78 -1.71 -4.77
CA MET A 31 0.11 -0.58 -4.46
C MET A 31 0.45 0.24 -5.71
N ASN A 32 0.70 -0.44 -6.84
CA ASN A 32 0.95 0.22 -8.12
C ASN A 32 -0.30 0.94 -8.64
N HIS A 33 -1.48 0.34 -8.50
CA HIS A 33 -2.73 0.99 -8.86
C HIS A 33 -2.99 2.26 -8.05
N TRP A 34 -2.77 2.22 -6.74
CA TRP A 34 -2.93 3.38 -5.87
C TRP A 34 -2.03 4.54 -6.30
N ARG A 35 -0.73 4.27 -6.52
CA ARG A 35 0.21 5.28 -7.05
C ARG A 35 -0.23 5.85 -8.39
N LYS A 36 -0.64 4.99 -9.33
CA LYS A 36 -1.05 5.41 -10.67
C LYS A 36 -2.30 6.29 -10.61
N ARG A 37 -3.30 5.90 -9.82
CA ARG A 37 -4.56 6.64 -9.67
C ARG A 37 -4.34 8.00 -9.02
N LYS A 38 -3.54 8.09 -7.95
CA LYS A 38 -3.18 9.38 -7.33
C LYS A 38 -2.48 10.31 -8.30
N ARG A 39 -1.56 9.79 -9.11
CA ARG A 39 -0.88 10.60 -10.13
C ARG A 39 -1.87 11.13 -11.17
N ILE A 40 -2.69 10.26 -11.76
CA ILE A 40 -3.70 10.67 -12.75
C ILE A 40 -4.65 11.72 -12.16
N PHE A 41 -5.11 11.50 -10.92
CA PHE A 41 -5.97 12.47 -10.25
C PHE A 41 -5.28 13.83 -10.09
N LYS A 42 -4.02 13.84 -9.64
CA LYS A 42 -3.26 15.07 -9.49
C LYS A 42 -3.05 15.78 -10.83
N ASP A 43 -2.68 15.06 -11.87
CA ASP A 43 -2.47 15.63 -13.21
C ASP A 43 -3.77 16.29 -13.72
N LEU A 44 -4.92 15.64 -13.51
CA LEU A 44 -6.24 16.20 -13.87
C LEU A 44 -6.61 17.40 -12.98
N TRP A 45 -6.37 17.31 -11.68
CA TRP A 45 -6.67 18.37 -10.73
C TRP A 45 -5.87 19.63 -11.03
N ASP A 46 -4.56 19.48 -11.27
CA ASP A 46 -3.66 20.57 -11.62
C ASP A 46 -4.15 21.22 -12.93
N ALA A 47 -4.49 20.43 -13.96
CA ALA A 47 -5.03 20.95 -15.23
C ALA A 47 -6.38 21.69 -15.07
N ILE A 48 -7.26 21.25 -14.17
CA ILE A 48 -8.54 21.92 -13.90
C ILE A 48 -8.32 23.23 -13.12
N THR A 49 -7.37 23.23 -12.19
CA THR A 49 -7.16 24.36 -11.27
C THR A 49 -6.18 25.42 -11.78
N GLU A 50 -5.36 25.11 -12.79
CA GLU A 50 -4.32 25.99 -13.34
C GLU A 50 -4.83 27.38 -13.78
N ASN A 51 -6.03 27.45 -14.36
CA ASN A 51 -6.65 28.71 -14.79
C ASN A 51 -7.98 29.01 -14.08
N SER A 52 -8.23 28.33 -12.96
CA SER A 52 -9.48 28.52 -12.20
C SER A 52 -9.46 29.87 -11.48
N PRO A 53 -10.52 30.69 -11.59
CA PRO A 53 -10.68 31.89 -10.77
C PRO A 53 -11.10 31.58 -9.33
N LYS A 54 -11.52 30.32 -9.05
CA LYS A 54 -11.87 29.85 -7.70
C LYS A 54 -10.63 29.38 -6.94
N ASP A 55 -10.63 29.59 -5.63
CA ASP A 55 -9.63 29.02 -4.74
C ASP A 55 -9.69 27.48 -4.77
N ALA A 56 -8.54 26.85 -5.01
CA ALA A 56 -8.47 25.40 -5.18
C ALA A 56 -8.82 24.64 -3.90
N LYS A 57 -8.60 25.23 -2.71
CA LYS A 57 -8.92 24.60 -1.44
C LYS A 57 -10.43 24.61 -1.20
N GLU A 58 -11.09 25.75 -1.45
CA GLU A 58 -12.56 25.83 -1.37
C GLU A 58 -13.22 24.87 -2.37
N PHE A 59 -12.71 24.79 -3.60
CA PHE A 59 -13.24 23.85 -4.59
C PHE A 59 -13.02 22.38 -4.20
N LYS A 60 -11.91 22.08 -3.51
CA LYS A 60 -11.64 20.75 -2.97
C LYS A 60 -12.66 20.37 -1.88
N GLU A 61 -12.97 21.31 -0.97
CA GLU A 61 -13.95 21.12 0.09
C GLU A 61 -15.38 20.99 -0.47
N GLU A 62 -15.75 21.82 -1.45
CA GLU A 62 -17.03 21.75 -2.17
C GLU A 62 -17.27 20.37 -2.81
N LEU A 63 -16.22 19.79 -3.39
CA LEU A 63 -16.27 18.47 -4.01
C LEU A 63 -16.14 17.30 -3.02
N GLY A 64 -15.87 17.57 -1.74
CA GLY A 64 -15.67 16.54 -0.71
C GLY A 64 -14.44 15.67 -0.97
N LEU A 65 -13.37 16.24 -1.53
CA LEU A 65 -12.14 15.52 -1.83
C LEU A 65 -11.28 15.35 -0.57
N GLU A 66 -11.02 14.11 -0.22
CA GLU A 66 -10.19 13.70 0.94
C GLU A 66 -8.80 13.25 0.49
N TYR A 67 -7.83 13.39 1.38
CA TYR A 67 -6.49 12.82 1.25
C TYR A 67 -6.38 11.48 1.98
N ASP A 68 -5.33 10.72 1.69
CA ASP A 68 -5.11 9.43 2.36
C ASP A 68 -4.96 9.64 3.88
N GLU A 69 -4.34 10.75 4.31
CA GLU A 69 -4.17 11.10 5.72
C GLU A 69 -5.51 11.35 6.43
N ASP A 70 -6.51 11.89 5.73
CA ASP A 70 -7.84 12.19 6.30
C ASP A 70 -8.59 10.91 6.70
N VAL A 71 -8.27 9.77 6.06
CA VAL A 71 -8.82 8.44 6.37
C VAL A 71 -7.82 7.54 7.13
N GLY A 72 -6.71 8.09 7.62
CA GLY A 72 -5.73 7.37 8.42
C GLY A 72 -4.87 6.37 7.62
N VAL A 73 -4.70 6.62 6.32
CA VAL A 73 -4.01 5.73 5.39
C VAL A 73 -2.69 6.36 4.93
N SER A 74 -1.60 5.58 4.91
CA SER A 74 -0.27 6.07 4.51
C SER A 74 0.39 5.15 3.48
N LEU A 75 0.49 5.64 2.23
CA LEU A 75 1.16 4.91 1.14
C LEU A 75 2.60 4.51 1.49
N GLN A 76 3.31 5.38 2.20
CA GLN A 76 4.70 5.15 2.62
C GLN A 76 4.78 3.96 3.59
N SER A 77 3.92 3.93 4.61
CA SER A 77 3.89 2.85 5.60
C SER A 77 3.62 1.49 4.95
N TYR A 78 2.69 1.43 3.99
CA TYR A 78 2.43 0.18 3.24
C TYR A 78 3.58 -0.20 2.30
N SER A 79 4.30 0.77 1.73
CA SER A 79 5.45 0.52 0.87
C SER A 79 6.63 -0.10 1.65
N GLU A 80 6.80 0.25 2.92
CA GLU A 80 7.87 -0.29 3.76
C GLU A 80 7.70 -1.78 4.06
N LEU A 81 6.45 -2.27 4.13
CA LEU A 81 6.14 -3.69 4.28
C LEU A 81 6.72 -4.54 3.13
N MET A 82 6.80 -4.00 1.92
CA MET A 82 7.42 -4.67 0.77
C MET A 82 8.94 -4.72 0.87
N ASN A 83 9.55 -3.66 1.36
CA ASN A 83 11.01 -3.56 1.49
C ASN A 83 11.54 -4.45 2.62
N ALA A 84 10.78 -4.57 3.71
CA ALA A 84 11.08 -5.51 4.79
C ALA A 84 11.09 -6.97 4.30
N ASN A 85 10.17 -7.34 3.41
CA ASN A 85 10.14 -8.68 2.81
C ASN A 85 11.31 -8.94 1.86
N LYS A 86 11.77 -7.94 1.10
CA LYS A 86 12.98 -8.08 0.27
C LYS A 86 14.24 -8.28 1.11
N LYS A 87 14.42 -7.50 2.19
CA LYS A 87 15.58 -7.64 3.11
C LYS A 87 15.64 -9.02 3.78
N ARG A 88 14.49 -9.60 4.12
CA ARG A 88 14.43 -10.97 4.69
C ARG A 88 14.82 -12.06 3.69
N ARG A 89 14.56 -11.86 2.39
CA ARG A 89 14.94 -12.82 1.33
C ARG A 89 16.43 -12.81 1.01
N THR A 90 17.11 -11.68 1.20
CA THR A 90 18.56 -11.56 0.95
C THR A 90 19.43 -12.07 2.10
N ALA A 91 18.84 -12.31 3.27
CA ALA A 91 19.55 -12.76 4.48
C ALA A 91 19.47 -14.29 4.68
N GLN A 92 19.00 -15.03 3.69
CA GLN A 92 18.79 -16.49 3.73
C GLN A 92 19.52 -17.17 2.58
#